data_AF-A0A7J9AHW4-F1
#
_entry.id   AF-A0A7J9AHW4-F1
#
_cell.length_a   1.000
_cell.length_b   1.000
_cell.length_c   1.000
_cell.angle_alpha   90.00
_cell.angle_beta   90.00
_cell.angle_gamma   90.00
#
_symmetry.space_group_name_H-M   'P 1'
#
loop_
_entity.id
_entity.type
_entity.pdbx_description
1 polymer ?
#
loop_
_entity_poly.entity_id
_entity_poly.type
_entity_poly.pdbx_seq_one_letter_code
_entity_poly.pdbx_strand_id
1 'polypeptide(L)'
;MDISSIDGSNITESEMGMYVDRSYEKLKNGKYIVKVSGETYSCPFCPQKKKPNYRYMDLVQHASGVGNSSSARRTPIMKANHLALAKYLEKGLVPLVSSLKPAAQEDPLSGCDHDEKIVWPWTGIVVNIPTRKSEDGRTVGESGSKLRDELIRRGFNPIRVRPLWNNCDHSGIAVVEFRKDWSGLHNALSFENAYEADHRGKKDWGANNDVKYGLYAWIARADDHKSSSIIGEHLRKTSDIKTISKLMEEEARKQDRLVSYLTNILETKNKHLKEMEAMCSVTSESLKVLMEEKDNLLQAYNKEINKTQQSARLHYQKVFSDHEKVKSQLESHRKDLELREVELEKREALIERERKKLAEELEENVVQNSALRLAALEQKRADENLMQMAEDQKVCLFVI
;
A
#
# COMPACT_ATOMS: atom_id res chain seq x y z
N MET A 1 6.25 35.98 -4.88
CA MET A 1 7.21 35.93 -6.00
C MET A 1 8.55 35.64 -5.33
N ASP A 2 9.12 34.44 -5.38
CA ASP A 2 9.37 33.59 -6.54
C ASP A 2 8.85 32.15 -6.40
N ILE A 3 8.01 31.75 -7.35
CA ILE A 3 7.75 30.34 -7.67
C ILE A 3 8.37 30.17 -9.06
N SER A 4 9.68 29.91 -9.10
CA SER A 4 10.32 29.47 -10.33
C SER A 4 9.89 28.02 -10.58
N SER A 5 8.91 27.90 -11.48
CA SER A 5 8.69 26.77 -12.39
C SER A 5 9.88 25.81 -12.45
N ILE A 6 9.69 24.61 -11.88
CA ILE A 6 10.40 23.42 -12.31
C ILE A 6 9.34 22.42 -12.73
N ASP A 7 9.50 22.04 -13.99
CA ASP A 7 8.73 21.15 -14.83
C ASP A 7 8.38 19.83 -14.13
N GLY A 8 7.16 19.36 -14.34
CA GLY A 8 6.58 18.14 -13.78
C GLY A 8 7.00 16.87 -14.53
N SER A 9 8.21 16.86 -15.09
CA SER A 9 8.73 15.77 -15.91
C SER A 9 9.42 14.70 -15.03
N ASN A 10 8.80 13.52 -14.96
CA ASN A 10 9.36 12.22 -14.55
C ASN A 10 10.57 12.24 -13.60
N ILE A 11 10.31 12.46 -12.31
CA ILE A 11 11.30 12.23 -11.24
C ILE A 11 11.39 10.72 -10.99
N THR A 12 12.57 10.15 -11.16
CA THR A 12 12.87 8.73 -10.89
C THR A 12 12.97 8.47 -9.38
N GLU A 13 12.78 7.21 -8.96
CA GLU A 13 12.80 6.81 -7.54
C GLU A 13 14.15 7.14 -6.85
N SER A 14 15.26 7.14 -7.62
CA SER A 14 16.60 7.55 -7.19
C SER A 14 16.74 9.06 -6.93
N GLU A 15 16.01 9.91 -7.67
CA GLU A 15 16.01 11.37 -7.47
C GLU A 15 15.14 11.80 -6.29
N MET A 16 14.14 10.97 -5.93
CA MET A 16 13.28 11.22 -4.77
C MET A 16 14.07 11.24 -3.46
N GLY A 17 15.07 10.36 -3.31
CA GLY A 17 15.96 10.32 -2.14
C GLY A 17 16.75 11.62 -1.96
N MET A 18 17.34 12.14 -3.04
CA MET A 18 18.07 13.43 -3.01
C MET A 18 17.16 14.60 -2.60
N TYR A 19 15.89 14.56 -3.01
CA TYR A 19 14.92 15.60 -2.68
C TYR A 19 14.50 15.55 -1.20
N VAL A 20 14.38 14.35 -0.63
CA VAL A 20 14.14 14.15 0.81
C VAL A 20 15.27 14.78 1.62
N ASP A 21 16.53 14.51 1.30
CA ASP A 21 17.67 15.02 2.06
C ASP A 21 17.80 16.55 1.93
N ARG A 22 17.58 17.11 0.74
CA ARG A 22 17.55 18.57 0.54
C ARG A 22 16.47 19.25 1.38
N SER A 23 15.28 18.65 1.46
CA SER A 23 14.18 19.19 2.26
C SER A 23 14.41 19.01 3.77
N TYR A 24 15.08 17.93 4.17
CA TYR A 24 15.49 17.70 5.55
C TYR A 24 16.51 18.75 6.02
N GLU A 25 17.51 19.10 5.21
CA GLU A 25 18.47 20.16 5.57
C GLU A 25 17.79 21.54 5.67
N LYS A 26 16.79 21.82 4.83
CA LYS A 26 15.98 23.05 4.96
C LYS A 26 15.19 23.09 6.28
N LEU A 27 14.66 21.96 6.75
CA LEU A 27 13.98 21.86 8.04
C LEU A 27 14.96 22.08 9.21
N LYS A 28 16.17 21.48 9.13
CA LYS A 28 17.23 21.63 10.14
C LYS A 28 17.75 23.06 10.24
N ASN A 29 17.88 23.76 9.11
CA ASN A 29 18.34 25.15 9.06
C ASN A 29 17.25 26.17 9.46
N GLY A 30 16.10 25.72 9.98
CA GLY A 30 15.04 26.59 10.47
C GLY A 30 14.26 27.33 9.38
N LYS A 31 14.40 26.94 8.11
CA LYS A 31 13.71 27.60 6.98
C LYS A 31 12.19 27.40 7.03
N TYR A 32 11.71 26.36 7.72
CA TYR A 32 10.30 26.08 7.93
C TYR A 32 9.97 26.02 9.41
N ILE A 33 8.89 26.68 9.81
CA ILE A 33 8.40 26.68 11.18
C ILE A 33 7.49 25.45 11.37
N VAL A 34 7.95 24.48 12.16
CA VAL A 34 7.20 23.23 12.45
C VAL A 34 6.51 23.30 13.82
N LYS A 35 7.15 23.95 14.81
CA LYS A 35 6.59 24.15 16.16
C LYS A 35 5.97 25.55 16.23
N VAL A 36 4.68 25.61 16.52
CA VAL A 36 3.90 26.87 16.58
C VAL A 36 3.76 27.35 18.02
N SER A 37 3.53 26.44 18.96
CA SER A 37 3.48 26.72 20.41
C SER A 37 3.97 25.49 21.20
N GLY A 38 3.99 25.54 22.53
CA GLY A 38 4.59 24.51 23.41
C GLY A 38 4.30 23.07 22.99
N GLU A 39 3.03 22.72 22.77
CA GLU A 39 2.57 21.38 22.38
C GLU A 39 1.96 21.31 20.97
N THR A 40 1.93 22.42 20.23
CA THR A 40 1.25 22.51 18.93
C THR A 40 2.23 22.60 17.78
N TYR A 41 2.06 21.70 16.82
CA TYR A 41 2.90 21.59 15.64
C TYR A 41 2.07 21.76 14.36
N SER A 42 2.70 22.21 13.29
CA SER A 42 2.04 22.40 11.98
C SER A 42 2.87 21.80 10.85
N CYS A 43 2.19 21.33 9.82
CA CYS A 43 2.84 20.83 8.61
C CYS A 43 3.10 22.00 7.65
N PRO A 44 4.37 22.41 7.42
CA PRO A 44 4.69 23.55 6.54
C PRO A 44 4.35 23.27 5.06
N PHE A 45 4.11 22.01 4.70
CA PHE A 45 3.81 21.58 3.34
C PHE A 45 2.30 21.41 3.07
N CYS A 46 1.45 21.60 4.09
CA CYS A 46 -0.01 21.49 3.98
C CYS A 46 -0.75 22.73 4.56
N PRO A 47 -0.54 23.96 4.02
CA PRO A 47 -1.11 25.17 4.59
C PRO A 47 -2.64 25.29 4.48
N GLN A 48 -3.29 24.52 3.58
CA GLN A 48 -4.72 24.70 3.23
C GLN A 48 -5.68 23.67 3.85
N LYS A 49 -5.28 22.89 4.87
CA LYS A 49 -6.15 21.84 5.46
C LYS A 49 -6.84 22.26 6.76
N LYS A 50 -8.06 21.74 6.96
CA LYS A 50 -8.99 21.99 8.09
C LYS A 50 -8.45 21.73 9.51
N LYS A 51 -7.27 21.11 9.66
CA LYS A 51 -6.57 20.97 10.95
C LYS A 51 -5.15 21.58 10.82
N PRO A 52 -4.98 22.88 11.09
CA PRO A 52 -3.66 23.52 10.99
C PRO A 52 -2.71 23.10 12.13
N ASN A 53 -3.28 22.58 13.23
CA ASN A 53 -2.60 22.31 14.48
C ASN A 53 -2.66 20.81 14.80
N TYR A 54 -1.49 20.21 15.01
CA TYR A 54 -1.28 18.80 15.33
C TYR A 54 -0.59 18.66 16.68
N ARG A 55 -0.91 17.61 17.44
CA ARG A 55 0.02 17.12 18.47
C ARG A 55 1.22 16.48 17.78
N TYR A 56 2.32 16.34 18.52
CA TYR A 56 3.58 15.83 17.97
C TYR A 56 3.41 14.50 17.22
N MET A 57 2.80 13.50 17.87
CA MET A 57 2.58 12.17 17.27
C MET A 57 1.63 12.21 16.07
N ASP A 58 0.61 13.06 16.12
CA ASP A 58 -0.33 13.23 15.02
C ASP A 58 0.35 13.83 13.78
N LEU A 59 1.32 14.74 13.99
CA LEU A 59 2.10 15.32 12.91
C LEU A 59 3.05 14.29 12.29
N VAL A 60 3.70 13.45 13.11
CA VAL A 60 4.54 12.34 12.62
C VAL A 60 3.71 11.42 11.75
N GLN A 61 2.54 10.97 12.24
CA GLN A 61 1.64 10.09 11.47
C GLN A 61 1.14 10.76 10.18
N HIS A 62 0.80 12.06 10.24
CA HIS A 62 0.42 12.81 9.06
C HIS A 62 1.54 12.86 8.01
N ALA A 63 2.77 13.19 8.43
CA ALA A 63 3.93 13.29 7.55
C ALA A 63 4.26 11.93 6.90
N SER A 64 4.33 10.86 7.70
CA SER A 64 4.60 9.51 7.21
C SER A 64 3.48 8.99 6.31
N GLY A 65 2.22 9.24 6.65
CA GLY A 65 1.07 8.82 5.84
C GLY A 65 0.96 9.54 4.50
N VAL A 66 1.37 10.81 4.42
CA VAL A 66 1.43 11.55 3.15
C VAL A 66 2.64 11.13 2.33
N GLY A 67 3.80 10.95 2.97
CA GLY A 67 5.04 10.52 2.32
C GLY A 67 4.96 9.14 1.67
N ASN A 68 4.37 8.17 2.38
CA ASN A 68 4.25 6.77 1.93
C ASN A 68 2.99 6.50 1.11
N SER A 69 2.26 7.53 0.68
CA SER A 69 1.00 7.31 -0.03
C SER A 69 1.21 6.82 -1.46
N SER A 70 0.46 5.79 -1.85
CA SER A 70 0.34 5.31 -3.24
C SER A 70 -0.50 6.19 -4.17
N SER A 71 -1.10 7.29 -3.66
CA SER A 71 -1.97 8.14 -4.45
C SER A 71 -1.20 8.90 -5.54
N ALA A 72 -1.68 8.79 -6.78
CA ALA A 72 -1.19 9.56 -7.94
C ALA A 72 -1.55 11.06 -7.86
N ARG A 73 -2.47 11.46 -6.96
CA ARG A 73 -2.84 12.87 -6.74
C ARG A 73 -1.76 13.67 -6.01
N ARG A 74 -0.71 13.01 -5.49
CA ARG A 74 0.39 13.65 -4.75
C ARG A 74 1.66 13.60 -5.59
N THR A 75 2.25 14.77 -5.83
CA THR A 75 3.50 14.87 -6.60
C THR A 75 4.67 14.20 -5.85
N PRO A 76 5.68 13.65 -6.55
CA PRO A 76 6.88 13.09 -5.92
C PRO A 76 7.56 14.07 -4.96
N ILE A 77 7.63 15.35 -5.34
CA ILE A 77 8.15 16.44 -4.51
C ILE A 77 7.38 16.57 -3.19
N MET A 78 6.04 16.51 -3.25
CA MET A 78 5.22 16.60 -2.05
C MET A 78 5.44 15.38 -1.15
N LYS A 79 5.58 14.18 -1.71
CA LYS A 79 5.91 12.97 -0.93
C LYS A 79 7.27 13.09 -0.26
N ALA A 80 8.29 13.50 -1.01
CA ALA A 80 9.64 13.71 -0.50
C ALA A 80 9.70 14.74 0.66
N ASN A 81 8.98 15.85 0.53
CA ASN A 81 8.91 16.86 1.59
C ASN A 81 8.27 16.32 2.89
N HIS A 82 7.22 15.49 2.77
CA HIS A 82 6.57 14.89 3.94
C HIS A 82 7.41 13.76 4.56
N LEU A 83 8.13 12.98 3.75
CA LEU A 83 9.13 12.01 4.24
C LEU A 83 10.27 12.71 5.00
N ALA A 84 10.76 13.84 4.48
CA ALA A 84 11.77 14.65 5.15
C ALA A 84 11.27 15.20 6.50
N LEU A 85 10.00 15.62 6.57
CA LEU A 85 9.36 16.07 7.81
C LEU A 85 9.23 14.96 8.84
N ALA A 86 8.83 13.75 8.42
CA ALA A 86 8.76 12.58 9.28
C ALA A 86 10.15 12.25 9.86
N LYS A 87 11.17 12.16 9.01
CA LYS A 87 12.57 11.93 9.40
C LYS A 87 13.10 12.99 10.37
N TYR A 88 12.73 14.25 10.18
CA TYR A 88 13.09 15.36 11.06
C TYR A 88 12.44 15.23 12.45
N LEU A 89 11.15 14.91 12.49
CA LEU A 89 10.43 14.70 13.75
C LEU A 89 10.96 13.44 14.46
N GLU A 90 11.06 12.29 13.79
CA GLU A 90 11.54 11.04 14.40
C GLU A 90 12.94 11.19 15.06
N LYS A 91 13.85 11.96 14.47
CA LYS A 91 15.15 12.24 15.10
C LYS A 91 15.04 13.15 16.33
N GLY A 92 14.01 13.99 16.42
CA GLY A 92 13.67 14.78 17.61
C GLY A 92 12.93 13.99 18.71
N LEU A 93 12.42 12.79 18.42
CA LEU A 93 11.85 11.90 19.44
C LEU A 93 12.94 11.27 20.32
N VAL A 94 14.12 10.98 19.76
CA VAL A 94 15.21 10.32 20.49
C VAL A 94 15.63 11.13 21.73
N PRO A 95 15.77 12.47 21.67
CA PRO A 95 15.96 13.29 22.87
C PRO A 95 14.72 13.42 23.77
N LEU A 96 13.50 13.40 23.22
CA LEU A 96 12.26 13.59 23.99
C LEU A 96 11.94 12.38 24.87
N VAL A 97 12.21 11.15 24.38
CA VAL A 97 12.09 9.92 25.16
C VAL A 97 13.15 9.85 26.27
N SER A 98 14.33 10.44 26.05
CA SER A 98 15.37 10.58 27.08
C SER A 98 15.13 11.75 28.05
N SER A 99 14.35 12.77 27.64
CA SER A 99 14.05 13.96 28.45
C SER A 99 12.71 13.88 29.19
N LEU A 100 11.88 12.88 28.92
CA LEU A 100 10.77 12.45 29.78
C LEU A 100 11.33 11.70 31.00
N LYS A 101 12.21 12.34 31.76
CA LYS A 101 12.24 12.06 33.19
C LYS A 101 10.85 12.45 33.71
N PRO A 102 10.21 11.63 34.55
CA PRO A 102 9.06 12.11 35.30
C PRO A 102 9.51 13.44 35.91
N ALA A 103 8.78 14.53 35.65
CA ALA A 103 8.89 15.69 36.52
C ALA A 103 8.84 15.12 37.92
N ALA A 104 9.86 15.40 38.74
CA ALA A 104 9.88 14.98 40.12
C ALA A 104 8.62 15.57 40.76
N GLN A 105 7.54 14.80 40.75
CA GLN A 105 6.50 14.96 41.74
C GLN A 105 7.26 14.72 43.02
N GLU A 106 7.33 15.75 43.86
CA GLU A 106 7.61 15.54 45.27
C GLU A 106 6.75 14.34 45.69
N ASP A 107 7.40 13.31 46.23
CA ASP A 107 6.69 12.13 46.67
C ASP A 107 5.57 12.61 47.62
N PRO A 108 4.27 12.43 47.26
CA PRO A 108 3.17 12.95 48.06
C PRO A 108 3.16 12.40 49.49
N LEU A 109 4.02 11.40 49.76
CA LEU A 109 4.17 10.68 51.00
C LEU A 109 5.43 11.06 51.79
N SER A 110 6.23 12.05 51.36
CA SER A 110 7.55 12.40 51.94
C SER A 110 7.54 12.90 53.40
N GLY A 111 6.43 12.76 54.13
CA GLY A 111 6.31 13.01 55.56
C GLY A 111 5.27 12.15 56.26
N CYS A 112 4.80 11.06 55.62
CA CYS A 112 3.79 10.19 56.20
C CYS A 112 4.43 9.03 56.97
N ASP A 113 3.96 8.76 58.18
CA ASP A 113 4.33 7.54 58.91
C ASP A 113 3.74 6.32 58.18
N HIS A 114 4.59 5.62 57.44
CA HIS A 114 4.20 4.49 56.62
C HIS A 114 3.65 3.31 57.42
N ASP A 115 3.92 3.23 58.73
CA ASP A 115 3.42 2.19 59.63
C ASP A 115 2.07 2.57 60.28
N GLU A 116 1.63 3.81 60.09
CA GLU A 116 0.41 4.33 60.65
C GLU A 116 -0.83 3.62 60.07
N LYS A 117 -1.73 3.24 60.97
CA LYS A 117 -2.94 2.50 60.65
C LYS A 117 -4.08 3.47 60.36
N ILE A 118 -4.38 3.62 59.07
CA ILE A 118 -5.41 4.52 58.54
C ILE A 118 -6.63 3.70 58.12
N VAL A 119 -7.80 4.33 58.19
CA VAL A 119 -9.03 3.72 57.68
C VAL A 119 -9.05 3.74 56.16
N TRP A 120 -9.34 2.58 55.55
CA TRP A 120 -9.47 2.35 54.13
C TRP A 120 -10.88 1.87 53.76
N PRO A 121 -11.59 2.52 52.81
CA PRO A 121 -11.20 3.70 52.03
C PRO A 121 -10.91 4.95 52.85
N TRP A 122 -10.08 5.86 52.32
CA TRP A 122 -9.69 7.08 53.03
C TRP A 122 -10.92 7.90 53.41
N THR A 123 -11.01 8.19 54.70
CA THR A 123 -12.22 8.74 55.30
C THR A 123 -11.86 9.88 56.24
N GLY A 124 -12.40 11.06 56.02
CA GLY A 124 -12.31 12.20 56.93
C GLY A 124 -13.48 12.22 57.92
N ILE A 125 -13.26 12.81 59.08
CA ILE A 125 -14.29 13.05 60.10
C ILE A 125 -14.44 14.55 60.24
N VAL A 126 -15.68 15.05 60.22
CA VAL A 126 -16.03 16.44 60.52
C VAL A 126 -16.97 16.45 61.72
N VAL A 127 -16.66 17.26 62.73
CA VAL A 127 -17.47 17.43 63.94
C VAL A 127 -17.83 18.91 64.13
N ASN A 128 -18.72 19.15 65.11
CA ASN A 128 -19.26 20.47 65.43
C ASN A 128 -20.10 21.08 64.29
N ILE A 129 -20.82 20.24 63.54
CA ILE A 129 -21.73 20.69 62.48
C ILE A 129 -22.95 21.35 63.15
N PRO A 130 -23.30 22.60 62.79
CA PRO A 130 -24.45 23.29 63.38
C PRO A 130 -25.75 22.51 63.18
N THR A 131 -26.49 22.31 64.27
CA THR A 131 -27.81 21.68 64.26
C THR A 131 -28.87 22.61 64.83
N ARG A 132 -30.12 22.43 64.38
CA ARG A 132 -31.29 23.18 64.84
C ARG A 132 -32.34 22.19 65.33
N LYS A 133 -33.10 22.56 66.36
CA LYS A 133 -34.26 21.76 66.78
C LYS A 133 -35.45 22.13 65.90
N SER A 134 -36.06 21.13 65.29
CA SER A 134 -37.34 21.25 64.59
C SER A 134 -38.49 21.44 65.59
N GLU A 135 -39.64 21.89 65.10
CA GLU A 135 -40.88 22.03 65.88
C GLU A 135 -41.31 20.69 66.51
N ASP A 136 -41.00 19.56 65.86
CA ASP A 136 -41.25 18.19 66.35
C ASP A 136 -40.22 17.69 67.39
N GLY A 137 -39.31 18.56 67.87
CA GLY A 137 -38.28 18.22 68.84
C GLY A 137 -37.05 17.48 68.28
N ARG A 138 -37.08 17.07 67.00
CA ARG A 138 -35.95 16.40 66.31
C ARG A 138 -34.84 17.39 65.95
N THR A 139 -33.60 16.93 66.03
CA THR A 139 -32.42 17.73 65.67
C THR A 139 -32.11 17.58 64.19
N VAL A 140 -32.21 18.67 63.42
CA VAL A 140 -31.94 18.73 61.98
C VAL A 140 -30.66 19.51 61.70
N GLY A 141 -29.88 19.09 60.70
CA GLY A 141 -28.64 19.73 60.27
C GLY A 141 -28.65 20.03 58.77
N GLU A 142 -27.64 20.76 58.31
CA GLU A 142 -27.46 20.99 56.87
C GLU A 142 -27.16 19.67 56.13
N SER A 143 -27.59 19.60 54.87
CA SER A 143 -27.29 18.44 54.01
C SER A 143 -25.78 18.25 53.85
N GLY A 144 -25.32 17.00 53.94
CA GLY A 144 -23.94 16.64 53.62
C GLY A 144 -23.50 17.08 52.22
N SER A 145 -24.41 17.21 51.25
CA SER A 145 -24.06 17.70 49.91
C SER A 145 -23.54 19.13 49.92
N LYS A 146 -24.07 20.00 50.80
CA LYS A 146 -23.63 21.39 50.90
C LYS A 146 -22.20 21.47 51.44
N LEU A 147 -21.91 20.69 52.49
CA LEU A 147 -20.55 20.57 53.04
C LEU A 147 -19.58 19.95 52.02
N ARG A 148 -20.02 18.94 51.25
CA ARG A 148 -19.23 18.38 50.16
C ARG A 148 -18.83 19.45 49.14
N ASP A 149 -19.79 20.26 48.69
CA ASP A 149 -19.53 21.27 47.66
C ASP A 149 -18.60 22.38 48.18
N GLU A 150 -18.65 22.70 49.47
CA GLU A 150 -17.68 23.58 50.13
C GLU A 150 -16.28 22.97 50.15
N LEU A 151 -16.14 21.71 50.55
CA LEU A 151 -14.85 21.00 50.55
C LEU A 151 -14.27 20.86 49.14
N ILE A 152 -15.11 20.72 48.11
CA ILE A 152 -14.68 20.77 46.70
C ILE A 152 -14.12 22.15 46.35
N ARG A 153 -14.79 23.24 46.75
CA ARG A 153 -14.29 24.61 46.51
C ARG A 153 -12.95 24.88 47.22
N ARG A 154 -12.70 24.23 48.35
CA ARG A 154 -11.40 24.27 49.06
C ARG A 154 -10.32 23.39 48.42
N GLY A 155 -10.65 22.63 47.37
CA GLY A 155 -9.70 21.79 46.65
C GLY A 155 -9.52 20.37 47.20
N PHE A 156 -10.28 19.98 48.24
CA PHE A 156 -10.15 18.65 48.85
C PHE A 156 -10.85 17.54 48.06
N ASN A 157 -11.75 17.87 47.13
CA ASN A 157 -12.38 16.93 46.19
C ASN A 157 -12.91 15.60 46.82
N PRO A 158 -13.74 15.65 47.89
CA PRO A 158 -14.36 14.44 48.43
C PRO A 158 -15.40 13.86 47.46
N ILE A 159 -15.58 12.52 47.49
CA ILE A 159 -16.64 11.84 46.74
C ILE A 159 -18.00 12.16 47.37
N ARG A 160 -18.07 12.07 48.69
CA ARG A 160 -19.32 12.15 49.43
C ARG A 160 -19.11 12.62 50.85
N VAL A 161 -20.09 13.31 51.41
CA VAL A 161 -20.15 13.64 52.84
C VAL A 161 -21.47 13.09 53.39
N ARG A 162 -21.38 12.28 54.45
CA ARG A 162 -22.52 11.62 55.09
C ARG A 162 -22.64 12.08 56.54
N PRO A 163 -23.68 12.83 56.90
CA PRO A 163 -24.01 13.07 58.30
C PRO A 163 -24.35 11.76 59.01
N LEU A 164 -23.91 11.62 60.25
CA LEU A 164 -24.23 10.50 61.12
C LEU A 164 -25.48 10.84 61.96
N TRP A 165 -26.37 9.85 62.11
CA TRP A 165 -27.68 10.03 62.76
C TRP A 165 -27.81 9.07 63.94
N ASN A 166 -28.30 9.55 65.08
CA ASN A 166 -28.59 8.74 66.27
C ASN A 166 -30.09 8.78 66.55
N ASN A 167 -30.79 7.65 66.52
CA ASN A 167 -32.22 7.53 66.86
C ASN A 167 -33.13 8.62 66.22
N CYS A 168 -32.87 8.98 64.96
CA CYS A 168 -33.53 10.03 64.15
C CYS A 168 -33.09 11.49 64.41
N ASP A 169 -32.05 11.72 65.21
CA ASP A 169 -31.43 13.02 65.44
C ASP A 169 -30.08 13.15 64.72
N HIS A 170 -29.84 14.32 64.13
CA HIS A 170 -28.55 14.66 63.52
C HIS A 170 -27.48 14.80 64.61
N SER A 171 -26.42 13.97 64.55
CA SER A 171 -25.40 13.91 65.61
C SER A 171 -24.43 15.10 65.65
N GLY A 172 -24.48 15.99 64.66
CA GLY A 172 -23.51 17.08 64.51
C GLY A 172 -22.16 16.61 63.96
N ILE A 173 -22.10 15.36 63.48
CA ILE A 173 -20.91 14.71 62.95
C ILE A 173 -21.20 14.23 61.52
N ALA A 174 -20.23 14.37 60.63
CA ALA A 174 -20.28 13.79 59.31
C ALA A 174 -18.98 13.08 58.95
N VAL A 175 -19.10 12.11 58.06
CA VAL A 175 -18.00 11.33 57.50
C VAL A 175 -17.79 11.76 56.05
N VAL A 176 -16.55 12.05 55.70
CA VAL A 176 -16.11 12.52 54.38
C VAL A 176 -15.42 11.38 53.65
N GLU A 177 -16.02 10.85 52.60
CA GLU A 177 -15.47 9.76 51.80
C GLU A 177 -14.61 10.32 50.66
N PHE A 178 -13.36 9.87 50.57
CA PHE A 178 -12.45 10.19 49.47
C PHE A 178 -12.28 9.03 48.49
N ARG A 179 -11.59 9.28 47.37
CA ARG A 179 -11.30 8.27 46.34
C ARG A 179 -10.45 7.14 46.90
N LYS A 180 -10.63 5.92 46.40
CA LYS A 180 -9.84 4.74 46.78
C LYS A 180 -8.47 4.68 46.06
N ASP A 181 -7.93 5.79 45.59
CA ASP A 181 -6.63 5.83 44.93
C ASP A 181 -5.68 6.75 45.72
N TRP A 182 -4.43 6.84 45.27
CA TRP A 182 -3.44 7.68 45.92
C TRP A 182 -3.80 9.17 45.85
N SER A 183 -4.58 9.60 44.85
CA SER A 183 -5.11 10.97 44.80
C SER A 183 -6.12 11.23 45.93
N GLY A 184 -6.92 10.22 46.28
CA GLY A 184 -7.81 10.29 47.43
C GLY A 184 -7.06 10.38 48.76
N LEU A 185 -5.91 9.70 48.90
CA LEU A 185 -5.08 9.83 50.11
C LEU A 185 -4.52 11.25 50.22
N HIS A 186 -3.95 11.75 49.12
CA HIS A 186 -3.39 13.10 49.06
C HIS A 186 -4.45 14.15 49.43
N ASN A 187 -5.65 14.03 48.87
CA ASN A 187 -6.78 14.90 49.18
C ASN A 187 -7.19 14.82 50.66
N ALA A 188 -7.21 13.62 51.24
CA ALA A 188 -7.58 13.40 52.63
C ALA A 188 -6.53 13.95 53.62
N LEU A 189 -5.24 13.80 53.30
CA LEU A 189 -4.14 14.39 54.07
C LEU A 189 -4.13 15.92 53.95
N SER A 190 -4.37 16.47 52.75
CA SER A 190 -4.51 17.91 52.54
C SER A 190 -5.67 18.49 53.35
N PHE A 191 -6.79 17.76 53.41
CA PHE A 191 -7.92 18.09 54.27
C PHE A 191 -7.54 18.11 55.75
N GLU A 192 -6.88 17.08 56.28
CA GLU A 192 -6.43 17.05 57.68
C GLU A 192 -5.46 18.20 58.00
N ASN A 193 -4.43 18.38 57.16
CA ASN A 193 -3.42 19.42 57.35
C ASN A 193 -4.01 20.83 57.34
N ALA A 194 -5.01 21.09 56.49
CA ALA A 194 -5.67 22.39 56.44
C ALA A 194 -6.43 22.71 57.73
N TYR A 195 -7.14 21.73 58.30
CA TYR A 195 -7.84 21.92 59.57
C TYR A 195 -6.87 21.95 60.76
N GLU A 196 -5.78 21.20 60.74
CA GLU A 196 -4.73 21.29 61.77
C GLU A 196 -4.03 22.65 61.74
N ALA A 197 -3.74 23.20 60.54
CA ALA A 197 -3.17 24.55 60.39
C ALA A 197 -4.11 25.66 60.89
N ASP A 198 -5.42 25.46 60.76
CA ASP A 198 -6.45 26.38 61.29
C ASP A 198 -6.71 26.20 62.81
N HIS A 199 -5.92 25.38 63.53
CA HIS A 199 -6.14 24.98 64.94
C HIS A 199 -7.53 24.37 65.18
N ARG A 200 -7.98 23.59 64.20
CA ARG A 200 -9.28 22.90 64.16
C ARG A 200 -9.10 21.40 63.94
N GLY A 201 -7.97 20.86 64.38
CA GLY A 201 -7.65 19.45 64.29
C GLY A 201 -8.28 18.63 65.42
N LYS A 202 -8.01 17.32 65.41
CA LYS A 202 -8.48 16.39 66.46
C LYS A 202 -7.99 16.76 67.86
N LYS A 203 -6.73 17.20 67.97
CA LYS A 203 -6.11 17.59 69.24
C LYS A 203 -6.81 18.81 69.84
N ASP A 204 -7.15 19.79 69.01
CA ASP A 204 -7.87 20.99 69.42
C ASP A 204 -9.31 20.67 69.81
N TRP A 205 -9.95 19.72 69.12
CA TRP A 205 -11.25 19.21 69.53
C TRP A 205 -11.21 18.45 70.87
N GLY A 206 -10.11 17.79 71.20
CA GLY A 206 -9.92 17.10 72.48
C GLY A 206 -9.52 18.02 73.64
N ALA A 207 -9.08 19.25 73.37
CA ALA A 207 -8.63 20.18 74.39
C ALA A 207 -9.79 20.77 75.21
N ASN A 208 -9.53 21.01 76.50
CA ASN A 208 -10.48 21.53 77.49
C ASN A 208 -10.43 23.06 77.57
N ASN A 209 -10.54 23.73 76.42
CA ASN A 209 -10.55 25.20 76.32
C ASN A 209 -11.98 25.73 76.10
N ASP A 210 -12.14 27.06 76.17
CA ASP A 210 -13.40 27.81 75.98
C ASP A 210 -14.17 27.45 74.69
N VAL A 211 -15.38 28.02 74.57
CA VAL A 211 -16.38 27.83 73.51
C VAL A 211 -15.77 27.51 72.13
N LYS A 212 -16.12 26.35 71.57
CA LYS A 212 -15.64 25.87 70.26
C LYS A 212 -16.47 26.45 69.13
N TYR A 213 -15.83 27.13 68.19
CA TYR A 213 -16.51 27.77 67.05
C TYR A 213 -16.14 27.08 65.73
N GLY A 214 -17.14 26.89 64.87
CA GLY A 214 -16.97 26.34 63.52
C GLY A 214 -16.59 24.85 63.49
N LEU A 215 -16.29 24.35 62.30
CA LEU A 215 -16.03 22.92 62.06
C LEU A 215 -14.63 22.51 62.52
N TYR A 216 -14.53 21.28 63.00
CA TYR A 216 -13.27 20.60 63.31
C TYR A 216 -13.18 19.33 62.47
N ALA A 217 -11.98 19.00 62.00
CA ALA A 217 -11.83 17.84 61.14
C ALA A 217 -10.45 17.20 61.18
N TRP A 218 -10.41 15.91 60.86
CA TRP A 218 -9.20 15.08 60.79
C TRP A 218 -9.44 13.84 59.93
N ILE A 219 -8.38 13.10 59.59
CA ILE A 219 -8.52 11.82 58.88
C ILE A 219 -8.78 10.68 59.88
N ALA A 220 -9.67 9.75 59.54
CA ALA A 220 -10.02 8.64 60.42
C ALA A 220 -8.85 7.64 60.53
N ARG A 221 -8.42 7.41 61.78
CA ARG A 221 -7.32 6.50 62.12
C ARG A 221 -7.81 5.33 62.96
N ALA A 222 -6.89 4.44 63.36
CA ALA A 222 -7.22 3.22 64.08
C ALA A 222 -7.96 3.45 65.41
N ASP A 223 -7.74 4.58 66.07
CA ASP A 223 -8.42 4.95 67.32
C ASP A 223 -9.89 5.35 67.06
N ASP A 224 -10.17 6.12 66.01
CA ASP A 224 -11.53 6.47 65.60
C ASP A 224 -12.34 5.23 65.24
N HIS A 225 -11.75 4.31 64.49
CA HIS A 225 -12.38 3.05 64.08
C HIS A 225 -12.70 2.13 65.27
N LYS A 226 -11.80 2.05 66.25
CA LYS A 226 -11.97 1.22 67.45
C LYS A 226 -12.85 1.87 68.51
N SER A 227 -13.16 3.16 68.39
CA SER A 227 -13.97 3.88 69.37
C SER A 227 -15.38 3.28 69.50
N SER A 228 -15.96 3.33 70.70
CA SER A 228 -17.36 2.95 70.94
C SER A 228 -18.37 4.03 70.52
N SER A 229 -17.89 5.11 69.89
CA SER A 229 -18.72 6.21 69.41
C SER A 229 -19.50 5.85 68.14
N ILE A 230 -20.46 6.69 67.77
CA ILE A 230 -21.17 6.60 66.49
C ILE A 230 -20.22 6.62 65.28
N ILE A 231 -19.09 7.32 65.39
CA ILE A 231 -18.04 7.34 64.38
C ILE A 231 -17.45 5.95 64.23
N GLY A 232 -16.98 5.34 65.33
CA GLY A 232 -16.39 4.01 65.29
C GLY A 232 -17.37 2.93 64.82
N GLU A 233 -18.64 3.00 65.22
CA GLU A 233 -19.67 2.09 64.72
C GLU A 233 -19.86 2.21 63.20
N HIS A 234 -19.91 3.43 62.67
CA HIS A 234 -20.02 3.65 61.23
C HIS A 234 -18.78 3.14 60.48
N LEU A 235 -17.59 3.45 60.97
CA LEU A 235 -16.33 3.06 60.33
C LEU A 235 -16.16 1.54 60.30
N ARG A 236 -16.51 0.82 61.38
CA ARG A 236 -16.47 -0.66 61.39
C ARG A 236 -17.42 -1.30 60.39
N LYS A 237 -18.54 -0.65 60.07
CA LYS A 237 -19.52 -1.15 59.09
C LYS A 237 -19.08 -0.88 57.65
N THR A 238 -18.25 0.12 57.41
CA THR A 238 -18.01 0.68 56.07
C THR A 238 -16.56 0.63 55.61
N SER A 239 -15.61 0.35 56.50
CA SER A 239 -14.18 0.46 56.21
C SER A 239 -13.32 -0.46 57.09
N ASP A 240 -12.13 -0.79 56.57
CA ASP A 240 -11.13 -1.59 57.25
C ASP A 240 -9.93 -0.72 57.67
N ILE A 241 -9.15 -1.17 58.65
CA ILE A 241 -7.89 -0.53 59.00
C ILE A 241 -6.77 -1.13 58.13
N LYS A 242 -6.05 -0.28 57.40
CA LYS A 242 -4.88 -0.66 56.60
C LYS A 242 -3.70 0.28 56.86
N THR A 243 -2.51 -0.23 56.60
CA THR A 243 -1.25 0.53 56.63
C THR A 243 -0.88 0.94 55.21
N ILE A 244 -0.31 2.14 55.04
CA ILE A 244 0.08 2.66 53.72
C ILE A 244 1.07 1.71 53.04
N SER A 245 2.08 1.22 53.76
CA SER A 245 3.05 0.22 53.26
C SER A 245 2.38 -1.00 52.62
N LYS A 246 1.36 -1.55 53.29
CA LYS A 246 0.64 -2.73 52.79
C LYS A 246 -0.13 -2.41 51.50
N LEU A 247 -0.75 -1.24 51.41
CA LEU A 247 -1.46 -0.80 50.21
C LEU A 247 -0.50 -0.54 49.04
N MET A 248 0.68 0.06 49.30
CA MET A 248 1.73 0.23 48.30
C MET A 248 2.23 -1.11 47.77
N GLU A 249 2.47 -2.06 48.66
CA GLU A 249 2.94 -3.40 48.29
C GLU A 249 1.87 -4.22 47.53
N GLU A 250 0.59 -4.12 47.92
CA GLU A 250 -0.53 -4.71 47.19
C GLU A 250 -0.64 -4.15 45.75
N GLU A 251 -0.45 -2.83 45.59
CA GLU A 251 -0.48 -2.19 44.28
C GLU A 251 0.74 -2.54 43.43
N ALA A 252 1.95 -2.51 44.01
CA ALA A 252 3.18 -2.94 43.34
C ALA A 252 3.07 -4.37 42.80
N ARG A 253 2.55 -5.30 43.61
CA ARG A 253 2.31 -6.69 43.17
C ARG A 253 1.34 -6.79 42.00
N LYS A 254 0.30 -5.95 41.95
CA LYS A 254 -0.64 -5.94 40.82
C LYS A 254 0.04 -5.40 39.56
N GLN A 255 0.83 -4.34 39.69
CA GLN A 255 1.61 -3.78 38.59
C GLN A 255 2.63 -4.79 38.06
N ASP A 256 3.37 -5.47 38.94
CA ASP A 256 4.35 -6.49 38.55
C ASP A 256 3.70 -7.65 37.80
N ARG A 257 2.52 -8.11 38.25
CA ARG A 257 1.76 -9.15 37.53
C ARG A 257 1.34 -8.69 36.14
N LEU A 258 0.89 -7.44 36.01
CA LEU A 258 0.51 -6.87 34.72
C LEU A 258 1.72 -6.75 33.79
N VAL A 259 2.85 -6.23 34.30
CA VAL A 259 4.11 -6.13 33.56
C VAL A 259 4.57 -7.51 33.12
N SER A 260 4.59 -8.50 34.01
CA SER A 260 4.97 -9.88 33.68
C SER A 260 4.10 -10.48 32.58
N TYR A 261 2.78 -10.30 32.66
CA TYR A 261 1.84 -10.76 31.66
C TYR A 261 2.08 -10.09 30.29
N LEU A 262 2.26 -8.76 30.27
CA LEU A 262 2.53 -8.02 29.05
C LEU A 262 3.89 -8.38 28.44
N THR A 263 4.92 -8.58 29.25
CA THR A 263 6.24 -9.02 28.80
C THR A 263 6.16 -10.39 28.11
N ASN A 264 5.43 -11.35 28.68
CA ASN A 264 5.22 -12.67 28.08
C ASN A 264 4.52 -12.56 26.71
N ILE A 265 3.49 -11.71 26.60
CA ILE A 265 2.83 -11.45 25.31
C ILE A 265 3.82 -10.86 24.31
N LEU A 266 4.62 -9.87 24.72
CA LEU A 266 5.62 -9.24 23.85
C LEU A 266 6.66 -10.25 23.38
N GLU A 267 7.18 -11.09 24.26
CA GLU A 267 8.14 -12.15 23.92
C GLU A 267 7.54 -13.14 22.92
N THR A 268 6.31 -13.60 23.16
CA THR A 268 5.60 -14.52 22.25
C THR A 268 5.39 -13.88 20.87
N LYS A 269 4.95 -12.62 20.81
CA LYS A 269 4.76 -11.90 19.54
C LYS A 269 6.08 -11.66 18.82
N ASN A 270 7.14 -11.34 19.54
CA ASN A 270 8.48 -11.15 18.97
C ASN A 270 9.04 -12.46 18.39
N LYS A 271 8.79 -13.60 19.05
CA LYS A 271 9.16 -14.92 18.52
C LYS A 271 8.45 -15.20 17.19
N HIS A 272 7.14 -14.99 17.13
CA HIS A 272 6.39 -15.18 15.88
C HIS A 272 6.83 -14.22 14.76
N LEU A 273 7.20 -13.00 15.11
CA LEU A 273 7.74 -12.04 14.13
C LEU A 273 9.04 -12.58 13.49
N LYS A 274 9.96 -13.09 14.30
CA LYS A 274 11.22 -13.69 13.82
C LYS A 274 10.97 -14.94 12.96
N GLU A 275 10.02 -15.79 13.35
CA GLU A 275 9.62 -16.95 12.56
C GLU A 275 9.08 -16.54 11.18
N MET A 276 8.22 -15.52 11.14
CA MET A 276 7.69 -14.99 9.88
C MET A 276 8.77 -14.35 9.00
N GLU A 277 9.69 -13.59 9.59
CA GLU A 277 10.82 -13.00 8.86
C GLU A 277 11.72 -14.06 8.23
N ALA A 278 12.00 -15.14 8.95
CA ALA A 278 12.75 -16.29 8.42
C ALA A 278 11.99 -16.96 7.25
N MET A 279 10.69 -17.21 7.40
CA MET A 279 9.87 -17.78 6.33
C MET A 279 9.82 -16.89 5.08
N CYS A 280 9.69 -15.57 5.26
CA CYS A 280 9.73 -14.61 4.16
C CYS A 280 11.08 -14.63 3.44
N SER A 281 12.18 -14.72 4.19
CA SER A 281 13.54 -14.79 3.63
C SER A 281 13.73 -16.04 2.77
N VAL A 282 13.36 -17.22 3.29
CA VAL A 282 13.40 -18.49 2.55
C VAL A 282 12.53 -18.45 1.30
N THR A 283 11.33 -17.87 1.42
CA THR A 283 10.41 -17.74 0.27
C THR A 283 10.98 -16.81 -0.79
N SER A 284 11.61 -15.71 -0.39
CA SER A 284 12.24 -14.75 -1.31
C SER A 284 13.42 -15.37 -2.06
N GLU A 285 14.26 -16.14 -1.37
CA GLU A 285 15.36 -16.89 -2.00
C GLU A 285 14.83 -17.91 -3.00
N SER A 286 13.83 -18.69 -2.60
CA SER A 286 13.16 -19.67 -3.48
C SER A 286 12.59 -19.00 -4.73
N LEU A 287 11.94 -17.84 -4.57
CA LEU A 287 11.39 -17.07 -5.68
C LEU A 287 12.48 -16.55 -6.63
N LYS A 288 13.63 -16.14 -6.09
CA LYS A 288 14.77 -15.70 -6.90
C LYS A 288 15.30 -16.82 -7.79
N VAL A 289 15.43 -18.04 -7.24
CA VAL A 289 15.84 -19.23 -8.02
C VAL A 289 14.84 -19.52 -9.14
N LEU A 290 13.54 -19.51 -8.85
CA LEU A 290 12.51 -19.73 -9.87
C LEU A 290 12.51 -18.67 -10.97
N MET A 291 12.79 -17.42 -10.62
CA MET A 291 12.94 -16.35 -11.62
C MET A 291 14.13 -16.60 -12.55
N GLU A 292 15.27 -17.04 -12.00
CA GLU A 292 16.45 -17.38 -12.80
C GLU A 292 16.20 -18.58 -13.71
N GLU A 293 15.54 -19.63 -13.21
CA GLU A 293 15.14 -20.79 -14.04
C GLU A 293 14.20 -20.39 -15.18
N LYS A 294 13.22 -19.53 -14.89
CA LYS A 294 12.30 -19.01 -15.91
C LYS A 294 13.07 -18.23 -16.98
N ASP A 295 13.99 -17.35 -16.59
CA ASP A 295 14.76 -16.53 -17.53
C ASP A 295 15.68 -17.42 -18.41
N ASN A 296 16.30 -18.44 -17.82
CA ASN A 296 17.09 -19.44 -18.56
C ASN A 296 16.23 -20.19 -19.58
N LEU A 297 15.02 -20.61 -19.20
CA LEU A 297 14.10 -21.30 -20.09
C LEU A 297 13.64 -20.41 -21.25
N LEU A 298 13.34 -19.13 -20.96
CA LEU A 298 12.99 -18.15 -21.99
C LEU A 298 14.14 -17.90 -22.97
N GLN A 299 15.38 -17.79 -22.47
CA GLN A 299 16.55 -17.64 -23.34
C GLN A 299 16.74 -18.86 -24.24
N ALA A 300 16.62 -20.08 -23.70
CA ALA A 300 16.73 -21.32 -24.47
C ALA A 300 15.65 -21.40 -25.55
N TYR A 301 14.39 -21.11 -25.20
CA TYR A 301 13.27 -21.07 -26.13
C TYR A 301 13.48 -20.07 -27.27
N ASN A 302 13.88 -18.83 -26.95
CA ASN A 302 14.15 -17.80 -27.95
C ASN A 302 15.30 -18.19 -28.88
N LYS A 303 16.34 -18.84 -28.36
CA LYS A 303 17.46 -19.34 -29.17
C LYS A 303 17.02 -20.39 -30.18
N GLU A 304 16.18 -21.34 -29.77
CA GLU A 304 15.65 -22.37 -30.68
C GLU A 304 14.70 -21.80 -31.73
N ILE A 305 13.86 -20.82 -31.38
CA ILE A 305 13.04 -20.09 -32.36
C ILE A 305 13.91 -19.43 -33.41
N ASN A 306 14.94 -18.68 -32.99
CA ASN A 306 15.82 -17.96 -33.90
C ASN A 306 16.55 -18.93 -34.84
N LYS A 307 17.05 -20.05 -34.30
CA LYS A 307 17.70 -21.10 -35.09
C LYS A 307 16.75 -21.72 -36.12
N THR A 308 15.52 -22.01 -35.72
CA THR A 308 14.48 -22.57 -36.60
C THR A 308 14.13 -21.58 -37.71
N GLN A 309 13.91 -20.30 -37.38
CA GLN A 309 13.62 -19.25 -38.35
C GLN A 309 14.78 -19.04 -39.33
N GLN A 310 16.02 -19.04 -38.84
CA GLN A 310 17.19 -18.87 -39.68
C GLN A 310 17.38 -20.05 -40.65
N SER A 311 17.17 -21.28 -40.16
CA SER A 311 17.17 -22.49 -41.00
C SER A 311 16.09 -22.42 -42.08
N ALA A 312 14.86 -22.04 -41.71
CA ALA A 312 13.76 -21.89 -42.66
C ALA A 312 14.07 -20.81 -43.72
N ARG A 313 14.63 -19.67 -43.32
CA ARG A 313 15.03 -18.60 -44.24
C ARG A 313 16.09 -19.07 -45.24
N LEU A 314 17.11 -19.80 -44.78
CA LEU A 314 18.14 -20.37 -45.65
C LEU A 314 17.56 -21.39 -46.63
N HIS A 315 16.64 -22.24 -46.17
CA HIS A 315 15.95 -23.20 -47.02
C HIS A 315 15.17 -22.50 -48.14
N TYR A 316 14.34 -21.51 -47.81
CA TYR A 316 13.56 -20.77 -48.81
C TYR A 316 14.44 -19.97 -49.78
N GLN A 317 15.54 -19.38 -49.31
CA GLN A 317 16.50 -18.70 -50.20
C GLN A 317 17.09 -19.68 -51.23
N LYS A 318 17.45 -20.89 -50.81
CA LYS A 318 17.95 -21.92 -51.71
C LYS A 318 16.90 -22.31 -52.75
N VAL A 319 15.67 -22.59 -52.32
CA VAL A 319 14.55 -22.93 -53.21
C VAL A 319 14.31 -21.82 -54.23
N PHE A 320 14.35 -20.55 -53.81
CA PHE A 320 14.16 -19.41 -54.71
C PHE A 320 15.28 -19.30 -55.76
N SER A 321 16.54 -19.41 -55.34
CA SER A 321 17.69 -19.42 -56.25
C SER A 321 17.61 -20.57 -57.27
N ASP A 322 17.26 -21.77 -56.82
CA ASP A 322 17.16 -22.93 -57.70
C ASP A 322 15.98 -22.76 -58.69
N HIS A 323 14.85 -22.21 -58.24
CA HIS A 323 13.72 -21.87 -59.10
C HIS A 323 14.08 -20.82 -60.16
N GLU A 324 14.84 -19.78 -59.79
CA GLU A 324 15.30 -18.74 -60.73
C GLU A 324 16.23 -19.30 -61.83
N LYS A 325 17.11 -20.24 -61.47
CA LYS A 325 17.95 -20.96 -62.44
C LYS A 325 17.12 -21.78 -63.41
N VAL A 326 16.20 -22.60 -62.91
CA VAL A 326 15.32 -23.43 -63.74
C VAL A 326 14.44 -22.57 -64.64
N LYS A 327 13.91 -21.45 -64.13
CA LYS A 327 13.15 -20.48 -64.92
C LYS A 327 13.98 -19.91 -66.07
N SER A 328 15.23 -19.52 -65.80
CA SER A 328 16.14 -18.99 -66.83
C SER A 328 16.44 -20.04 -67.92
N GLN A 329 16.62 -21.30 -67.52
CA GLN A 329 16.81 -22.41 -68.46
C GLN A 329 15.56 -22.64 -69.32
N LEU A 330 14.36 -22.63 -68.72
CA LEU A 330 13.10 -22.76 -69.44
C LEU A 330 12.88 -21.61 -70.44
N GLU A 331 13.18 -20.37 -70.06
CA GLU A 331 13.10 -19.23 -70.97
C GLU A 331 14.08 -19.35 -72.14
N SER A 332 15.28 -19.87 -71.90
CA SER A 332 16.25 -20.15 -72.98
C SER A 332 15.73 -21.23 -73.93
N HIS A 333 15.19 -22.34 -73.41
CA HIS A 333 14.62 -23.40 -74.23
C HIS A 333 13.40 -22.94 -75.01
N ARG A 334 12.54 -22.11 -74.40
CA ARG A 334 11.38 -21.52 -75.08
C ARG A 334 11.82 -20.70 -76.29
N LYS A 335 12.85 -19.84 -76.14
CA LYS A 335 13.39 -19.04 -77.26
C LYS A 335 13.98 -19.90 -78.37
N ASP A 336 14.67 -20.99 -78.03
CA ASP A 336 15.20 -21.93 -79.05
C ASP A 336 14.07 -22.62 -79.82
N LEU A 337 12.98 -23.01 -79.13
CA LEU A 337 11.80 -23.58 -79.77
C LEU A 337 11.07 -22.56 -80.66
N GLU A 338 10.86 -21.32 -80.19
CA GLU A 338 10.29 -20.23 -81.00
C GLU A 338 11.12 -19.99 -82.27
N LEU A 339 12.45 -20.03 -82.19
CA LEU A 339 13.33 -19.91 -83.36
C LEU A 339 13.18 -21.09 -84.34
N ARG A 340 13.10 -22.32 -83.82
CA ARG A 340 12.88 -23.52 -84.65
C ARG A 340 11.51 -23.51 -85.30
N GLU A 341 10.48 -23.05 -84.61
CA GLU A 341 9.12 -22.89 -85.16
C GLU A 341 9.15 -21.99 -86.40
N VAL A 342 9.76 -20.80 -86.29
CA VAL A 342 9.92 -19.88 -87.42
C VAL A 342 10.75 -20.48 -88.56
N GLU A 343 11.79 -21.27 -88.25
CA GLU A 343 12.59 -21.96 -89.27
C GLU A 343 11.78 -23.04 -90.01
N LEU A 344 10.98 -23.80 -89.28
CA LEU A 344 10.10 -24.83 -89.84
C LEU A 344 9.00 -24.22 -90.69
N GLU A 345 8.36 -23.15 -90.25
CA GLU A 345 7.38 -22.40 -91.05
C GLU A 345 7.98 -21.93 -92.39
N LYS A 346 9.22 -21.42 -92.38
CA LYS A 346 9.93 -21.02 -93.61
C LYS A 346 10.19 -22.21 -94.53
N ARG A 347 10.59 -23.36 -93.98
CA ARG A 347 10.82 -24.59 -94.75
C ARG A 347 9.53 -25.13 -95.33
N GLU A 348 8.46 -25.15 -94.57
CA GLU A 348 7.14 -25.59 -95.02
C GLU A 348 6.60 -24.69 -96.14
N ALA A 349 6.72 -23.37 -95.99
CA ALA A 349 6.36 -22.43 -97.05
C ALA A 349 7.24 -22.55 -98.32
N LEU A 350 8.48 -23.04 -98.20
CA LEU A 350 9.32 -23.36 -99.36
C LEU A 350 8.87 -24.66 -100.03
N ILE A 351 8.65 -25.72 -99.25
CA ILE A 351 8.18 -27.03 -99.74
C ILE A 351 6.84 -26.88 -100.44
N GLU A 352 5.91 -26.09 -99.88
CA GLU A 352 4.59 -25.86 -100.49
C GLU A 352 4.71 -25.13 -101.83
N ARG A 353 5.63 -24.16 -101.93
CA ARG A 353 5.94 -23.49 -103.20
C ARG A 353 6.55 -24.44 -104.23
N GLU A 354 7.51 -25.28 -103.81
CA GLU A 354 8.14 -26.27 -104.69
C GLU A 354 7.14 -27.34 -105.16
N ARG A 355 6.27 -27.84 -104.26
CA ARG A 355 5.18 -28.75 -104.61
C ARG A 355 4.23 -28.15 -105.63
N LYS A 356 3.82 -26.88 -105.43
CA LYS A 356 2.98 -26.16 -106.37
C LYS A 356 3.65 -26.05 -107.74
N LYS A 357 4.93 -25.68 -107.78
CA LYS A 357 5.71 -25.58 -109.01
C LYS A 357 5.83 -26.93 -109.73
N LEU A 358 6.12 -28.01 -109.01
CA LEU A 358 6.17 -29.36 -109.57
C LEU A 358 4.81 -29.83 -110.11
N ALA A 359 3.71 -29.45 -109.45
CA ALA A 359 2.35 -29.75 -109.94
C ALA A 359 2.05 -29.00 -111.25
N GLU A 360 2.41 -27.72 -111.33
CA GLU A 360 2.31 -26.91 -112.56
C GLU A 360 3.16 -27.51 -113.70
N GLU A 361 4.42 -27.88 -113.43
CA GLU A 361 5.32 -28.54 -114.40
C GLU A 361 4.78 -29.90 -114.88
N LEU A 362 4.18 -30.69 -113.98
CA LEU A 362 3.56 -31.98 -114.34
C LEU A 362 2.33 -31.79 -115.23
N GLU A 363 1.49 -30.79 -114.93
CA GLU A 363 0.32 -30.45 -115.75
C GLU A 363 0.76 -30.01 -117.16
N GLU A 364 1.76 -29.12 -117.25
CA GLU A 364 2.37 -28.73 -118.53
C GLU A 364 2.91 -29.95 -119.30
N ASN A 365 3.62 -30.86 -118.63
CA ASN A 365 4.17 -32.05 -119.25
C ASN A 365 3.07 -33.00 -119.76
N VAL A 366 1.99 -33.17 -119.00
CA VAL A 366 0.81 -33.96 -119.42
C VAL A 366 0.18 -33.35 -120.66
N VAL A 367 0.01 -32.02 -120.71
CA VAL A 367 -0.51 -31.31 -121.88
C VAL A 367 0.42 -31.52 -123.08
N GLN A 368 1.73 -31.32 -122.92
CA GLN A 368 2.72 -31.54 -123.97
C GLN A 368 2.74 -32.99 -124.46
N ASN A 369 2.71 -33.99 -123.58
CA ASN A 369 2.65 -35.41 -123.94
C ASN A 369 1.35 -35.75 -124.68
N SER A 370 0.22 -35.14 -124.28
CA SER A 370 -1.06 -35.32 -124.98
C SER A 370 -1.00 -34.75 -126.40
N ALA A 371 -0.41 -33.56 -126.56
CA ALA A 371 -0.19 -32.92 -127.85
C ALA A 371 0.77 -33.73 -128.74
N LEU A 372 1.84 -34.28 -128.16
CA LEU A 372 2.76 -35.19 -128.86
C LEU A 372 2.08 -36.50 -129.28
N ARG A 373 1.20 -37.07 -128.45
CA ARG A 373 0.40 -38.26 -128.82
C ARG A 373 -0.57 -37.96 -129.94
N LEU A 374 -1.24 -36.81 -129.90
CA LEU A 374 -2.10 -36.32 -130.99
C LEU A 374 -1.30 -36.17 -132.28
N ALA A 375 -0.14 -35.53 -132.23
CA ALA A 375 0.75 -35.39 -133.38
C ALA A 375 1.23 -36.76 -133.92
N ALA A 376 1.59 -37.71 -133.05
CA ALA A 376 1.99 -39.06 -133.45
C ALA A 376 0.83 -39.87 -134.06
N LEU A 377 -0.40 -39.71 -133.55
CA LEU A 377 -1.61 -40.30 -134.14
C LEU A 377 -1.91 -39.69 -135.51
N GLU A 378 -1.76 -38.38 -135.65
CA GLU A 378 -1.97 -37.67 -136.90
C GLU A 378 -0.91 -38.04 -137.93
N GLN A 379 0.34 -38.26 -137.51
CA GLN A 379 1.40 -38.79 -138.35
C GLN A 379 1.14 -40.25 -138.75
N LYS A 380 0.69 -41.12 -137.83
CA LYS A 380 0.22 -42.47 -138.20
C LYS A 380 -0.93 -42.45 -139.19
N ARG A 381 -1.90 -41.56 -139.01
CA ARG A 381 -3.02 -41.40 -139.95
C ARG A 381 -2.52 -40.89 -141.31
N ALA A 382 -1.52 -40.01 -141.33
CA ALA A 382 -0.87 -39.58 -142.56
C ALA A 382 -0.09 -40.72 -143.24
N ASP A 383 0.61 -41.56 -142.47
CA ASP A 383 1.33 -42.75 -142.95
C ASP A 383 0.35 -43.84 -143.44
N GLU A 384 -0.77 -44.05 -142.75
CA GLU A 384 -1.87 -44.94 -143.17
C GLU A 384 -2.55 -44.42 -144.44
N ASN A 385 -2.80 -43.12 -144.54
CA ASN A 385 -3.28 -42.51 -145.78
C ASN A 385 -2.26 -42.64 -146.92
N LEU A 386 -0.95 -42.53 -146.63
CA LEU A 386 0.12 -42.81 -147.59
C LEU A 386 0.12 -44.28 -148.04
N MET A 387 -0.07 -45.22 -147.11
CA MET A 387 -0.22 -46.65 -147.41
C MET A 387 -1.49 -46.93 -148.23
N GLN A 388 -2.62 -46.32 -147.89
CA GLN A 388 -3.87 -46.42 -148.65
C GLN A 388 -3.69 -45.85 -150.07
N MET A 389 -3.03 -44.70 -150.22
CA MET A 389 -2.69 -44.15 -151.54
C MET A 389 -1.72 -45.06 -152.32
N ALA A 390 -0.78 -45.72 -151.64
CA ALA A 390 0.12 -46.70 -152.26
C ALA A 390 -0.60 -48.00 -152.66
N GLU A 391 -1.64 -48.41 -151.93
CA GLU A 391 -2.52 -49.53 -152.30
C GLU A 391 -3.53 -49.17 -153.40
N ASP A 392 -4.11 -47.97 -153.37
CA ASP A 392 -5.01 -47.46 -154.41
C ASP A 392 -4.25 -47.23 -155.74
N GLN A 393 -2.95 -46.92 -155.69
CA GLN A 393 -2.07 -46.95 -156.87
C GLN A 393 -1.86 -48.36 -157.45
N LYS A 394 -1.98 -49.43 -156.65
CA LYS A 394 -1.94 -50.81 -157.19
C LYS A 394 -3.26 -51.22 -157.85
N VAL A 395 -4.40 -50.65 -157.44
CA VAL A 395 -5.72 -50.99 -157.99
C VAL A 395 -6.03 -50.22 -159.30
N CYS A 396 -5.35 -49.10 -159.57
CA CYS A 396 -5.55 -48.30 -160.79
C CYS A 396 -4.48 -48.48 -161.89
N LEU A 397 -3.61 -49.50 -161.81
CA LEU A 397 -2.70 -49.85 -162.90
C LEU A 397 -3.16 -51.08 -163.70
N PHE A 398 -4.15 -50.83 -164.59
CA PHE A 398 -4.35 -51.37 -165.95
C PHE A 398 -4.50 -52.91 -166.09
N VAL A 399 -5.59 -53.51 -166.62
CA VAL A 399 -6.56 -53.07 -167.66
C VAL A 399 -5.90 -52.30 -168.79
N ILE A 400 -5.14 -53.01 -169.62
CA ILE A 400 -5.23 -53.10 -171.09
C ILE A 400 -4.33 -54.26 -171.54
#